data_AF-K2JYF5-F1
#
_entry.id   AF-K2JYF5-F1
#
_cell.length_a   1.000
_cell.length_b   1.000
_cell.length_c   1.000
_cell.angle_alpha   90.00
_cell.angle_beta   90.00
_cell.angle_gamma   90.00
#
_symmetry.space_group_name_H-M   'P 1'
#
loop_
_entity.id
_entity.type
_entity.pdbx_description
1 polymer ?
#
loop_
_entity_poly.entity_id
_entity_poly.type
_entity_poly.pdbx_seq_one_letter_code
_entity_poly.pdbx_strand_id
1 'polypeptide(L)'
;MIVEKASNKELELLVDANFKQNIRASLDHDAIAHILKRHGVNSVNVKNGEIPTTYEDIANYRYIVNNADAILRTLDNEDKEVISAFKQINGYAVVVEQAINKKNELVLKTMYKNNGSYKNNEVYKEFSSTSLNANAKVHHRLSSYSGATGNPTPKPLNSQEDLLKNTELNNETTPKPTNLSPLEQANAEKHELTLKTMQKMHKTKHKTKL
;
A
#
# COMPACT_ATOMS: atom_id res chain seq x y z
N MET A 1 13.96 -10.91 -7.59
CA MET A 1 12.62 -11.40 -7.20
C MET A 1 12.72 -11.90 -5.78
N ILE A 2 11.84 -11.41 -4.91
CA ILE A 2 11.69 -11.84 -3.51
C ILE A 2 10.46 -12.75 -3.46
N VAL A 3 10.55 -13.86 -2.72
CA VAL A 3 9.44 -14.81 -2.55
C VAL A 3 9.32 -15.16 -1.08
N GLU A 4 8.12 -15.04 -0.54
CA GLU A 4 7.81 -15.20 0.88
C GLU A 4 6.52 -16.00 1.06
N LYS A 5 6.20 -16.37 2.31
CA LYS A 5 4.96 -17.07 2.62
C LYS A 5 3.77 -16.09 2.55
N ALA A 6 2.65 -16.54 1.98
CA ALA A 6 1.39 -15.80 2.06
C ALA A 6 0.93 -15.63 3.52
N SER A 7 0.18 -14.57 3.78
CA SER A 7 -0.35 -14.23 5.10
C SER A 7 -1.57 -15.09 5.44
N ASN A 8 -1.83 -15.29 6.72
CA ASN A 8 -3.02 -16.05 7.14
C ASN A 8 -4.32 -15.40 6.63
N LYS A 9 -4.41 -14.06 6.62
CA LYS A 9 -5.57 -13.34 6.08
C LYS A 9 -5.79 -13.59 4.58
N GLU A 10 -4.72 -13.66 3.79
CA GLU A 10 -4.81 -14.03 2.38
C GLU A 10 -5.23 -15.50 2.21
N LEU A 11 -4.69 -16.40 3.04
CA LEU A 11 -5.01 -17.83 2.98
C LEU A 11 -6.49 -18.09 3.32
N GLU A 12 -7.05 -17.39 4.32
CA GLU A 12 -8.47 -17.47 4.70
C GLU A 12 -9.40 -17.15 3.52
N LEU A 13 -9.05 -16.17 2.69
CA LEU A 13 -9.81 -15.80 1.49
C LEU A 13 -9.69 -16.79 0.32
N LEU A 14 -8.72 -17.70 0.38
CA LEU A 14 -8.38 -18.62 -0.71
C LEU A 14 -8.75 -20.07 -0.40
N VAL A 15 -9.35 -20.35 0.77
CA VAL A 15 -9.75 -21.70 1.21
C VAL A 15 -10.69 -22.38 0.21
N ASP A 16 -11.65 -21.64 -0.36
CA ASP A 16 -12.65 -22.19 -1.29
C ASP A 16 -12.15 -22.31 -2.74
N ALA A 17 -10.93 -21.87 -3.04
CA ALA A 17 -10.48 -21.67 -4.41
C ALA A 17 -9.71 -22.88 -5.01
N ASN A 18 -9.85 -24.08 -4.43
CA ASN A 18 -9.16 -25.31 -4.87
C ASN A 18 -7.63 -25.19 -4.96
N PHE A 19 -7.02 -24.18 -4.33
CA PHE A 19 -5.57 -24.01 -4.36
C PHE A 19 -4.89 -25.06 -3.48
N LYS A 20 -3.92 -25.79 -4.06
CA LYS A 20 -3.05 -26.69 -3.32
C LYS A 20 -2.29 -25.91 -2.23
N GLN A 21 -2.12 -26.56 -1.07
CA GLN A 21 -1.33 -26.05 0.06
C GLN A 21 0.04 -25.51 -0.43
N ASN A 22 0.51 -24.42 0.20
CA ASN A 22 1.75 -23.66 -0.07
C ASN A 22 1.64 -22.45 -1.03
N ILE A 23 0.67 -21.56 -0.80
CA ILE A 23 0.62 -20.25 -1.48
C ILE A 23 1.78 -19.37 -1.01
N ARG A 24 2.48 -18.75 -1.97
CA ARG A 24 3.60 -17.83 -1.72
C ARG A 24 3.26 -16.44 -2.24
N ALA A 25 3.81 -15.40 -1.63
CA ALA A 25 3.76 -14.04 -2.16
C ALA A 25 5.10 -13.71 -2.83
N SER A 26 5.08 -12.94 -3.90
CA SER A 26 6.29 -12.51 -4.57
C SER A 26 6.29 -11.07 -5.02
N LEU A 27 7.50 -10.52 -5.06
CA LEU A 27 7.82 -9.18 -5.48
C LEU A 27 8.93 -9.26 -6.53
N ASP A 28 8.60 -8.88 -7.76
CA ASP A 28 9.56 -8.81 -8.86
C ASP A 28 9.96 -7.37 -9.18
N HIS A 29 10.98 -7.24 -10.02
CA HIS A 29 11.51 -5.94 -10.44
C HIS A 29 10.51 -5.17 -11.32
N ASP A 30 9.69 -5.88 -12.09
CA ASP A 30 8.68 -5.29 -12.97
C ASP A 30 7.58 -4.60 -12.17
N ALA A 31 7.12 -5.20 -11.07
CA ALA A 31 6.18 -4.62 -10.12
C ALA A 31 6.76 -3.36 -9.47
N ILE A 32 8.01 -3.40 -9.01
CA ILE A 32 8.68 -2.23 -8.43
C ILE A 32 8.78 -1.10 -9.47
N ALA A 33 9.23 -1.42 -10.68
CA ALA A 33 9.33 -0.44 -11.77
C ALA A 33 7.97 0.15 -12.14
N HIS A 34 6.93 -0.69 -12.19
CA HIS A 34 5.55 -0.27 -12.44
C HIS A 34 5.06 0.70 -11.37
N ILE A 35 5.19 0.32 -10.09
CA ILE A 35 4.75 1.14 -8.95
C ILE A 35 5.42 2.50 -8.98
N LEU A 36 6.74 2.55 -9.15
CA LEU A 36 7.47 3.81 -9.15
C LEU A 36 7.16 4.67 -10.37
N LYS A 37 6.94 4.05 -11.54
CA LYS A 37 6.55 4.76 -12.76
C LYS A 37 5.17 5.39 -12.63
N ARG A 38 4.22 4.74 -11.95
CA ARG A 38 2.82 5.19 -11.84
C ARG A 38 2.53 6.01 -10.60
N HIS A 39 3.12 5.63 -9.48
CA HIS A 39 2.79 6.14 -8.15
C HIS A 39 4.03 6.67 -7.40
N GLY A 40 5.24 6.58 -7.97
CA GLY A 40 6.44 7.12 -7.37
C GLY A 40 6.47 8.65 -7.37
N VAL A 41 7.39 9.25 -6.60
CA VAL A 41 7.51 10.71 -6.41
C VAL A 41 7.55 11.53 -7.70
N ASN A 42 8.08 10.95 -8.78
CA ASN A 42 8.22 11.61 -10.08
C ASN A 42 7.10 11.26 -11.08
N SER A 43 6.10 10.46 -10.67
CA SER A 43 5.05 9.99 -11.56
C SER A 43 4.08 11.11 -11.95
N VAL A 44 3.41 10.91 -13.08
CA VAL A 44 2.34 11.82 -13.52
C VAL A 44 1.19 11.84 -12.52
N ASN A 45 0.85 10.70 -11.92
CA ASN A 45 -0.28 10.66 -10.98
C ASN A 45 0.02 11.45 -9.70
N VAL A 46 1.26 11.42 -9.21
CA VAL A 46 1.67 12.24 -8.06
C VAL A 46 1.60 13.73 -8.40
N LYS A 47 2.02 14.10 -9.62
CA LYS A 47 1.83 15.47 -10.13
C LYS A 47 0.36 15.88 -10.22
N ASN A 48 -0.54 14.90 -10.37
CA ASN A 48 -1.99 15.10 -10.39
C ASN A 48 -2.66 14.97 -9.00
N GLY A 49 -1.89 14.83 -7.91
CA GLY A 49 -2.39 14.85 -6.53
C GLY A 49 -2.50 13.48 -5.84
N GLU A 50 -1.99 12.40 -6.42
CA GLU A 50 -1.76 11.15 -5.66
C GLU A 50 -0.65 11.32 -4.61
N ILE A 51 -0.74 10.54 -3.53
CA ILE A 51 0.33 10.47 -2.53
C ILE A 51 1.44 9.56 -3.07
N PRO A 52 2.72 9.98 -3.06
CA PRO A 52 3.79 9.20 -3.66
C PRO A 52 4.09 7.92 -2.89
N THR A 53 4.14 6.79 -3.59
CA THR A 53 4.68 5.50 -3.09
C THR A 53 6.20 5.48 -3.21
N THR A 54 6.87 5.17 -2.11
CA THR A 54 8.34 5.14 -2.00
C THR A 54 8.88 3.71 -1.99
N TYR A 55 10.20 3.56 -2.11
CA TYR A 55 10.85 2.25 -1.91
C TYR A 55 10.59 1.67 -0.51
N GLU A 56 10.51 2.52 0.51
CA GLU A 56 10.20 2.09 1.87
C GLU A 56 8.76 1.56 1.98
N ASP A 57 7.79 2.23 1.35
CA ASP A 57 6.42 1.72 1.26
C ASP A 57 6.40 0.33 0.59
N ILE A 58 7.09 0.18 -0.55
CA ILE A 58 7.14 -1.08 -1.31
C ILE A 58 7.82 -2.19 -0.50
N ALA A 59 8.93 -1.90 0.18
CA ALA A 59 9.61 -2.86 1.05
C ALA A 59 8.71 -3.33 2.21
N ASN A 60 7.80 -2.48 2.67
CA ASN A 60 6.85 -2.78 3.75
C ASN A 60 5.48 -3.30 3.27
N TYR A 61 5.30 -3.64 1.98
CA TYR A 61 4.00 -4.03 1.45
C TYR A 61 3.37 -5.23 2.17
N ARG A 62 4.18 -6.19 2.64
CA ARG A 62 3.66 -7.34 3.42
C ARG A 62 3.08 -6.91 4.77
N TYR A 63 3.66 -5.89 5.42
CA TYR A 63 3.09 -5.34 6.65
C TYR A 63 1.69 -4.76 6.37
N ILE A 64 1.53 -4.05 5.26
CA ILE A 64 0.24 -3.51 4.83
C ILE A 64 -0.77 -4.62 4.63
N VAL A 65 -0.40 -5.69 3.91
CA VAL A 65 -1.28 -6.84 3.67
C VAL A 65 -1.67 -7.56 4.97
N ASN A 66 -0.68 -7.88 5.82
CA ASN A 66 -0.92 -8.59 7.08
C ASN A 66 -1.84 -7.81 8.03
N ASN A 67 -1.75 -6.49 8.01
CA ASN A 67 -2.49 -5.61 8.91
C ASN A 67 -3.66 -4.91 8.22
N ALA A 68 -4.04 -5.32 7.01
CA ALA A 68 -5.10 -4.68 6.24
C ALA A 68 -6.43 -4.66 7.02
N ASP A 69 -7.16 -3.55 6.88
CA ASP A 69 -8.47 -3.33 7.49
C ASP A 69 -9.59 -3.94 6.65
N ALA A 70 -9.35 -4.10 5.35
CA ALA A 70 -10.19 -4.90 4.47
C ALA A 70 -9.32 -5.62 3.43
N ILE A 71 -9.71 -6.83 3.06
CA ILE A 71 -9.11 -7.57 1.95
C ILE A 71 -10.23 -8.14 1.10
N LEU A 72 -10.15 -7.90 -0.20
CA LEU A 72 -11.16 -8.31 -1.17
C LEU A 72 -10.54 -9.26 -2.19
N ARG A 73 -11.32 -10.25 -2.59
CA ARG A 73 -10.99 -11.15 -3.70
C ARG A 73 -11.87 -10.83 -4.89
N THR A 74 -11.26 -10.41 -5.98
CA THR A 74 -11.92 -9.99 -7.22
C THR A 74 -11.36 -10.77 -8.41
N LEU A 75 -11.97 -10.57 -9.58
CA LEU A 75 -11.43 -11.01 -10.86
C LEU A 75 -10.88 -9.79 -11.61
N ASP A 76 -9.77 -9.97 -12.32
CA ASP A 76 -9.36 -9.03 -13.36
C ASP A 76 -10.16 -9.26 -14.66
N ASN A 77 -9.84 -8.45 -15.68
CA ASN A 77 -10.47 -8.54 -16.99
C ASN A 77 -10.15 -9.84 -17.76
N GLU A 78 -9.19 -10.64 -17.27
CA GLU A 78 -8.79 -11.93 -17.86
C GLU A 78 -9.30 -13.10 -17.00
N ASP A 79 -10.30 -12.86 -16.15
CA ASP A 79 -10.86 -13.83 -15.20
C ASP A 79 -9.81 -14.41 -14.23
N LYS A 80 -8.71 -13.69 -13.98
CA LYS A 80 -7.70 -14.09 -13.01
C LYS A 80 -8.02 -13.50 -11.66
N GLU A 81 -7.77 -14.30 -10.63
CA GLU A 81 -8.03 -13.90 -9.27
C GLU A 81 -7.02 -12.86 -8.79
N VAL A 82 -7.56 -11.77 -8.24
CA VAL A 82 -6.80 -10.67 -7.67
C VAL A 82 -7.22 -10.51 -6.21
N ILE A 83 -6.24 -10.28 -5.35
CA ILE A 83 -6.44 -9.90 -3.96
C ILE A 83 -6.06 -8.43 -3.82
N SER A 84 -7.01 -7.63 -3.35
CA SER A 84 -6.81 -6.23 -3.02
C SER A 84 -6.84 -6.06 -1.51
N ALA A 85 -5.72 -5.67 -0.92
CA ALA A 85 -5.61 -5.37 0.50
C ALA A 85 -5.63 -3.85 0.72
N PHE A 86 -6.45 -3.41 1.67
CA PHE A 86 -6.68 -2.01 1.99
C PHE A 86 -6.26 -1.73 3.44
N LYS A 87 -5.35 -0.78 3.63
CA LYS A 87 -4.98 -0.28 4.95
C LYS A 87 -5.27 1.21 5.06
N GLN A 88 -6.08 1.60 6.02
CA GLN A 88 -6.27 2.98 6.42
C GLN A 88 -5.06 3.46 7.24
N ILE A 89 -4.48 4.59 6.86
CA ILE A 89 -3.44 5.28 7.61
C ILE A 89 -3.80 6.76 7.66
N ASN A 90 -4.08 7.30 8.85
CA ASN A 90 -4.34 8.71 9.16
C ASN A 90 -4.42 9.67 7.95
N GLY A 91 -5.62 9.77 7.34
CA GLY A 91 -5.90 10.69 6.23
C GLY A 91 -5.74 10.12 4.81
N TYR A 92 -5.20 8.91 4.66
CA TYR A 92 -5.07 8.22 3.38
C TYR A 92 -5.21 6.70 3.50
N ALA A 93 -5.40 6.03 2.37
CA ALA A 93 -5.46 4.59 2.28
C ALA A 93 -4.31 4.07 1.43
N VAL A 94 -3.69 2.97 1.87
CA VAL A 94 -2.74 2.19 1.08
C VAL A 94 -3.48 1.02 0.47
N VAL A 95 -3.33 0.84 -0.84
CA VAL A 95 -3.91 -0.29 -1.59
C VAL A 95 -2.77 -1.13 -2.14
N VAL A 96 -2.84 -2.44 -1.92
CA VAL A 96 -1.90 -3.44 -2.45
C VAL A 96 -2.69 -4.45 -3.27
N GLU A 97 -2.37 -4.56 -4.56
CA GLU A 97 -3.06 -5.49 -5.47
C GLU A 97 -2.10 -6.61 -5.89
N GLN A 98 -2.49 -7.86 -5.63
CA GLN A 98 -1.73 -9.06 -5.97
C GLN A 98 -2.56 -9.97 -6.87
N ALA A 99 -1.95 -10.52 -7.91
CA ALA A 99 -2.60 -11.49 -8.80
C ALA A 99 -2.11 -12.91 -8.51
N ILE A 100 -3.04 -13.86 -8.52
CA ILE A 100 -2.71 -15.29 -8.35
C ILE A 100 -2.34 -15.88 -9.71
N ASN A 101 -1.15 -16.48 -9.81
CA ASN A 101 -0.74 -17.20 -11.00
C ASN A 101 -1.04 -18.71 -10.90
N LYS A 102 -0.85 -19.43 -12.01
CA LYS A 102 -1.06 -20.90 -12.08
C LYS A 102 -0.11 -21.73 -11.18
N LYS A 103 0.89 -21.10 -10.57
CA LYS A 103 1.86 -21.72 -9.65
C LYS A 103 1.52 -21.46 -8.18
N ASN A 104 0.30 -21.00 -7.87
CA ASN A 104 -0.16 -20.63 -6.52
C ASN A 104 0.69 -19.54 -5.88
N GLU A 105 1.07 -18.54 -6.68
CA GLU A 105 1.88 -17.41 -6.24
C GLU A 105 1.07 -16.12 -6.38
N LEU A 106 1.00 -15.36 -5.28
CA LEU A 106 0.47 -14.01 -5.18
C LEU A 106 1.56 -13.04 -5.62
N VAL A 107 1.52 -12.67 -6.90
CA VAL A 107 2.49 -11.75 -7.50
C VAL A 107 2.00 -10.31 -7.27
N LEU A 108 2.82 -9.47 -6.64
CA LEU A 108 2.52 -8.05 -6.50
C LEU A 108 2.37 -7.40 -7.89
N LYS A 109 1.26 -6.72 -8.13
CA LYS A 109 1.00 -6.01 -9.39
C LYS A 109 1.16 -4.51 -9.25
N THR A 110 0.63 -3.95 -8.15
CA THR A 110 0.78 -2.53 -7.85
C THR A 110 0.58 -2.26 -6.36
N MET A 111 1.01 -1.07 -5.95
CA MET A 111 0.82 -0.49 -4.64
C MET A 111 0.70 1.03 -4.78
N TYR A 112 -0.36 1.60 -4.24
CA TYR A 112 -0.62 3.04 -4.34
C TYR A 112 -1.32 3.58 -3.10
N LYS A 113 -1.35 4.90 -2.99
CA LYS A 113 -1.95 5.62 -1.87
C LYS A 113 -3.03 6.57 -2.37
N ASN A 114 -4.25 6.43 -1.86
CA ASN A 114 -5.36 7.33 -2.13
C ASN A 114 -5.61 8.26 -0.95
N ASN A 115 -5.94 9.51 -1.24
CA ASN A 115 -6.43 10.42 -0.21
C ASN A 115 -7.75 9.92 0.40
N GLY A 116 -7.92 10.12 1.69
CA GLY A 116 -9.14 9.80 2.42
C GLY A 116 -9.31 8.32 2.75
N SER A 117 -10.57 7.88 2.79
CA SER A 117 -10.91 6.54 3.27
C SER A 117 -10.73 5.48 2.19
N TYR A 118 -10.27 4.28 2.57
CA TYR A 118 -10.21 3.13 1.66
C TYR A 118 -11.59 2.75 1.11
N LYS A 119 -12.67 3.05 1.86
CA LYS A 119 -14.05 2.84 1.42
C LYS A 119 -14.44 3.72 0.22
N ASN A 120 -13.65 4.75 -0.08
CA ASN A 120 -13.87 5.59 -1.26
C ASN A 120 -13.34 4.96 -2.55
N ASN A 121 -12.49 3.93 -2.45
CA ASN A 121 -11.92 3.23 -3.60
C ASN A 121 -13.03 2.55 -4.42
N GLU A 122 -12.94 2.64 -5.74
CA GLU A 122 -13.96 2.12 -6.67
C GLU A 122 -14.13 0.61 -6.52
N VAL A 123 -13.04 -0.15 -6.40
CA VAL A 123 -13.06 -1.61 -6.21
C VAL A 123 -13.79 -1.98 -4.93
N TYR A 124 -13.53 -1.23 -3.85
CA TYR A 124 -14.21 -1.46 -2.58
C TYR A 124 -15.71 -1.16 -2.68
N LYS A 125 -16.07 -0.03 -3.31
CA LYS A 125 -17.48 0.35 -3.50
C LYS A 125 -18.22 -0.68 -4.34
N GLU A 126 -17.65 -1.10 -5.45
CA GLU A 126 -18.25 -2.07 -6.36
C GLU A 126 -18.46 -3.41 -5.67
N PHE A 127 -17.47 -3.91 -4.95
CA PHE A 127 -17.59 -5.13 -4.15
C PHE A 127 -18.66 -4.99 -3.05
N SER A 128 -18.62 -3.90 -2.28
CA SER A 128 -19.60 -3.69 -1.20
C SER A 128 -21.05 -3.56 -1.72
N SER A 129 -21.23 -2.99 -2.91
CA SER A 129 -22.55 -2.77 -3.51
C SER A 129 -23.15 -4.03 -4.15
N THR A 130 -22.30 -4.97 -4.57
CA THR A 130 -22.72 -6.23 -5.21
C THR A 130 -22.86 -7.40 -4.21
N SER A 131 -22.43 -7.21 -2.96
CA SER A 131 -22.39 -8.27 -1.95
C SER A 131 -23.76 -8.62 -1.32
N LEU A 132 -24.57 -9.41 -2.02
CA LEU A 132 -25.55 -10.31 -1.37
C LEU A 132 -24.90 -11.63 -0.90
N ASN A 133 -23.65 -11.88 -1.32
CA ASN A 133 -22.83 -13.02 -0.93
C ASN A 133 -21.37 -12.58 -0.82
N ALA A 134 -20.73 -12.78 0.33
CA ALA A 134 -19.32 -12.44 0.57
C ALA A 134 -18.32 -13.19 -0.34
N ASN A 135 -18.80 -14.22 -1.06
CA ASN A 135 -18.02 -15.00 -2.03
C ASN A 135 -18.25 -14.57 -3.49
N ALA A 136 -19.02 -13.50 -3.75
CA ALA A 136 -19.24 -13.00 -5.11
C ALA A 136 -17.96 -12.39 -5.68
N LYS A 137 -17.41 -13.02 -6.73
CA LYS A 137 -16.30 -12.48 -7.50
C LYS A 137 -16.80 -11.32 -8.37
N VAL A 138 -16.21 -10.14 -8.21
CA VAL A 138 -16.51 -8.95 -9.02
C VAL A 138 -15.38 -8.75 -10.03
N HIS A 139 -15.74 -8.54 -11.30
CA HIS A 139 -14.82 -8.12 -12.34
C HIS A 139 -14.42 -6.68 -12.10
N HIS A 140 -13.14 -6.43 -11.85
CA HIS A 140 -12.61 -5.08 -11.77
C HIS A 140 -11.39 -4.94 -12.65
N ARG A 141 -11.25 -3.75 -13.22
CA ARG A 141 -10.07 -3.41 -14.01
C ARG A 141 -8.93 -3.05 -13.07
N LEU A 142 -7.86 -3.84 -13.09
CA LEU A 142 -6.70 -3.61 -12.23
C LEU A 142 -6.15 -2.19 -12.43
N SER A 143 -5.86 -1.50 -11.33
CA SER A 143 -5.31 -0.13 -11.39
C SER A 143 -3.98 -0.07 -12.16
N SER A 144 -3.24 -1.18 -12.20
CA SER A 144 -2.02 -1.33 -13.02
C SER A 144 -2.26 -1.21 -14.54
N TYR A 145 -3.43 -1.59 -15.04
CA TYR A 145 -3.76 -1.49 -16.46
C TYR A 145 -4.25 -0.09 -16.84
N SER A 146 -4.58 0.79 -15.89
CA SER A 146 -5.20 2.10 -16.14
C SER A 146 -4.19 3.00 -16.83
N GLY A 147 -4.08 2.90 -18.15
CA GLY A 147 -3.29 3.81 -18.96
C GLY A 147 -3.63 5.22 -18.51
N ALA A 148 -2.61 6.05 -18.26
CA ALA A 148 -2.81 7.46 -18.03
C ALA A 148 -3.34 8.07 -19.35
N THR A 149 -4.62 7.86 -19.63
CA THR A 149 -5.29 8.42 -20.79
C THR A 149 -5.74 9.82 -20.40
N GLY A 150 -4.94 10.82 -20.79
CA GLY A 150 -5.35 12.18 -21.10
C GLY A 150 -5.91 13.06 -19.98
N ASN A 151 -5.11 14.05 -19.55
CA ASN A 151 -5.48 15.35 -18.99
C ASN A 151 -6.71 15.46 -18.07
N PRO A 152 -6.51 15.73 -16.76
CA PRO A 152 -7.23 16.78 -16.08
C PRO A 152 -6.44 18.09 -16.23
N THR A 153 -7.08 19.13 -16.72
CA THR A 153 -6.58 20.51 -16.78
C THR A 153 -5.76 20.87 -15.52
N PRO A 154 -4.52 21.37 -15.65
CA PRO A 154 -3.73 21.74 -14.48
C PRO A 154 -4.42 22.89 -13.74
N LYS A 155 -4.92 22.60 -12.53
CA LYS A 155 -5.32 23.62 -11.57
C LYS A 155 -4.03 24.34 -11.13
N PRO A 156 -3.92 25.67 -11.26
CA PRO A 156 -2.71 26.35 -10.85
C PRO A 156 -2.63 26.29 -9.32
N LEU A 157 -1.68 25.52 -8.79
CA LEU A 157 -1.32 25.59 -7.38
C LEU A 157 -0.07 26.45 -7.24
N ASN A 158 -0.34 27.69 -6.84
CA ASN A 158 0.60 28.66 -6.32
C ASN A 158 1.06 28.25 -4.91
N SER A 159 2.16 27.50 -4.80
CA SER A 159 3.08 27.51 -3.62
C SER A 159 4.12 26.40 -3.77
N GLN A 160 5.17 26.68 -4.55
CA GLN A 160 6.33 25.80 -4.67
C GLN A 160 7.32 25.90 -3.49
N GLU A 161 6.99 26.60 -2.40
CA GLU A 161 7.90 26.74 -1.25
C GLU A 161 7.48 26.02 0.05
N ASP A 162 6.26 25.47 0.15
CA ASP A 162 5.79 24.88 1.42
C ASP A 162 6.09 23.38 1.60
N LEU A 163 6.42 22.66 0.53
CA LEU A 163 6.62 21.20 0.63
C LEU A 163 8.01 20.79 1.16
N LEU A 164 8.98 21.71 1.19
CA LEU A 164 10.34 21.45 1.68
C LEU A 164 10.53 21.80 3.17
N LYS A 165 9.58 22.49 3.81
CA LYS A 165 9.71 22.92 5.22
C LYS A 165 9.04 21.98 6.23
N ASN A 166 8.21 21.05 5.77
CA ASN A 166 7.41 20.20 6.67
C ASN A 166 8.17 18.96 7.20
N THR A 167 9.39 18.69 6.68
CA THR A 167 10.20 17.55 7.12
C THR A 167 11.06 17.87 8.35
N GLU A 168 11.25 19.14 8.71
CA GLU A 168 12.08 19.53 9.87
C GLU A 168 11.29 19.97 11.11
N LEU A 169 9.96 20.14 11.03
CA LEU A 169 9.14 20.66 12.14
C LEU A 169 7.94 19.77 12.52
N ASN A 170 8.13 18.45 12.55
CA ASN A 170 7.16 17.53 13.17
C ASN A 170 7.88 16.55 14.11
N ASN A 171 8.51 17.11 15.15
CA ASN A 171 8.91 16.36 16.34
C ASN A 171 7.83 16.43 17.44
N GLU A 172 6.56 16.60 17.07
CA GLU A 172 5.46 16.51 18.02
C GLU A 172 5.23 15.04 18.38
N THR A 173 5.41 14.76 19.67
CA THR A 173 5.12 13.47 20.28
C THR A 173 3.62 13.23 20.17
N THR A 174 3.22 12.34 19.26
CA THR A 174 1.82 12.00 19.01
C THR A 174 1.19 11.37 20.27
N PRO A 175 -0.08 11.68 20.62
CA PRO A 175 -0.73 11.08 21.79
C PRO A 175 -0.81 9.56 21.63
N LYS A 176 -0.35 8.83 22.66
CA LYS A 176 -0.41 7.37 22.75
C LYS A 176 -1.86 6.91 22.57
N PRO A 177 -2.19 6.07 21.56
CA PRO A 177 -3.53 5.52 21.42
C PRO A 177 -3.84 4.62 22.62
N THR A 178 -4.93 4.89 23.34
CA THR A 178 -5.20 4.29 24.65
C THR A 178 -5.60 2.80 24.61
N ASN A 179 -5.74 2.16 23.45
CA ASN A 179 -6.11 0.73 23.36
C ASN A 179 -5.42 0.01 22.20
N LEU A 180 -4.09 -0.10 22.24
CA LEU A 180 -3.33 -0.98 21.33
C LEU A 180 -3.14 -2.36 21.97
N SER A 181 -3.19 -3.42 21.17
CA SER A 181 -2.81 -4.76 21.64
C SER A 181 -1.33 -4.79 22.06
N PRO A 182 -0.90 -5.70 22.95
CA PRO A 182 0.49 -5.76 23.42
C PRO A 182 1.52 -5.86 22.29
N LEU A 183 1.15 -6.50 21.16
CA LEU A 183 2.01 -6.64 20.00
C LEU A 183 2.13 -5.34 19.19
N GLU A 184 1.04 -4.57 19.08
CA GLU A 184 1.05 -3.27 18.41
C GLU A 184 1.83 -2.24 19.22
N GLN A 185 1.76 -2.30 20.56
CA GLN A 185 2.59 -1.47 21.44
C GLN A 185 4.07 -1.79 21.27
N ALA A 186 4.45 -3.07 21.29
CA ALA A 186 5.83 -3.48 21.10
C ALA A 186 6.39 -3.05 19.73
N ASN A 187 5.56 -3.09 18.68
CA ASN A 187 5.95 -2.65 17.35
C ASN A 187 6.06 -1.12 17.25
N ALA A 188 5.15 -0.36 17.87
CA ALA A 188 5.22 1.09 17.93
C ALA A 188 6.45 1.57 18.71
N GLU A 189 6.76 0.95 19.84
CA GLU A 189 7.96 1.24 20.65
C GLU A 189 9.25 0.93 19.89
N LYS A 190 9.29 -0.20 19.17
CA LYS A 190 10.43 -0.56 18.31
C LYS A 190 10.62 0.45 17.17
N HIS A 191 9.54 0.93 16.58
CA HIS A 191 9.57 1.96 15.53
C HIS A 191 10.07 3.31 16.07
N GLU A 192 9.57 3.73 17.23
CA GLU A 192 10.00 4.98 17.88
C GLU A 192 11.49 4.95 18.29
N LEU A 193 11.97 3.81 18.81
CA LEU A 193 13.38 3.63 19.15
C LEU A 193 14.28 3.72 17.91
N THR A 194 13.80 3.18 16.78
CA THR A 194 14.51 3.24 15.50
C THR A 194 14.61 4.69 15.00
N LEU A 195 13.52 5.46 15.06
CA LEU A 195 13.50 6.88 14.71
C LEU A 195 14.45 7.71 15.58
N LYS A 196 14.41 7.52 16.91
CA LYS A 196 15.33 8.22 17.84
C LYS A 196 16.79 7.89 17.55
N THR A 197 17.08 6.65 17.19
CA THR A 197 18.44 6.21 16.84
C THR A 197 18.91 6.86 15.54
N MET A 198 18.06 6.91 14.51
CA MET A 198 18.38 7.58 13.24
C MET A 198 18.58 9.09 13.41
N GLN A 199 17.73 9.75 14.19
CA GLN A 199 17.89 11.18 14.51
C GLN A 199 19.20 11.45 15.25
N LYS A 200 19.57 10.58 16.20
CA LYS A 200 20.85 10.69 16.93
C LYS A 200 22.02 10.55 15.96
N MET A 201 22.02 9.54 15.08
CA MET A 201 23.08 9.35 14.08
C MET A 201 23.21 10.52 13.10
N HIS A 202 22.08 11.11 12.68
CA HIS A 202 22.08 12.29 11.81
C HIS A 202 22.73 13.50 12.50
N LYS A 203 22.38 13.77 13.77
CA LYS A 203 22.99 14.85 14.55
C LYS A 203 24.48 14.66 14.79
N THR A 204 24.95 13.43 14.99
CA THR A 204 26.39 13.16 15.17
C THR A 204 27.17 13.35 13.87
N LYS A 205 26.61 12.98 12.71
CA LYS A 205 27.26 13.19 11.39
C LYS A 205 27.53 14.66 11.06
N HIS A 206 26.66 15.57 11.50
CA HIS A 206 26.86 17.01 11.30
C HIS A 206 27.87 17.62 12.26
N LYS A 207 28.09 17.03 13.45
CA LYS A 207 29.02 17.55 14.46
C LYS A 207 30.49 17.19 14.18
N THR A 208 30.75 16.16 13.36
CA THR A 208 32.11 15.71 12.98
C THR A 208 32.61 16.36 11.68
N LYS A 209 31.83 17.26 11.06
CA LYS A 209 32.17 17.97 9.82
C LYS A 209 32.60 19.43 10.03
N LEU A 210 32.86 19.84 11.27
CA LEU A 210 33.49 21.12 11.62
C LEU A 210 34.92 20.90 12.10
#